data_AF-A0A9D2S0X1-F1
#
_entry.id   AF-A0A9D2S0X1-F1
#
_cell.length_a   1.000
_cell.length_b   1.000
_cell.length_c   1.000
_cell.angle_alpha   90.00
_cell.angle_beta   90.00
_cell.angle_gamma   90.00
#
_symmetry.space_group_name_H-M   'P 1'
#
loop_
_entity.id
_entity.type
_entity.pdbx_description
1 polymer ?
#
loop_
_entity_poly.entity_id
_entity_poly.type
_entity_poly.pdbx_seq_one_letter_code
_entity_poly.pdbx_strand_id
1 'polypeptide(L)'
;MNNEKKRWTENFALGGAALAAALCAGVFGIGGVKASMLAAKPTAYYEQSMASDFTARETAAQTIVTLAESSGGDAALIAQAKTGIEQSCAAQTPAEKYRAGNAMKLAVELLYQSLPESERDAKGSAAQMAWSEFTSRTSILSHSIPEYNALVQQVQSAAADFPGRLFIQEPLEEMQ
;
A
#
# COMPACT_ATOMS: atom_id res chain seq x y z
N MET A 1 20.55 -2.91 -36.20
CA MET A 1 20.24 -3.83 -35.09
C MET A 1 20.15 -3.01 -33.80
N ASN A 2 18.98 -2.51 -33.39
CA ASN A 2 18.86 -1.73 -32.14
C ASN A 2 17.49 -1.86 -31.42
N ASN A 3 16.61 -2.78 -31.82
CA ASN A 3 15.26 -2.89 -31.25
C ASN A 3 15.07 -4.02 -30.22
N GLU A 4 16.08 -4.85 -29.97
CA GLU A 4 15.93 -6.03 -29.10
C GLU A 4 16.22 -5.75 -27.62
N LYS A 5 17.17 -4.85 -27.31
CA LYS A 5 17.53 -4.53 -25.92
C LYS A 5 16.40 -3.80 -25.17
N LYS A 6 15.61 -2.96 -25.86
CA LYS A 6 14.51 -2.18 -25.25
C LYS A 6 13.37 -3.08 -24.76
N ARG A 7 13.03 -4.12 -25.51
CA ARG A 7 11.95 -5.07 -25.17
C ARG A 7 12.25 -5.94 -23.96
N TRP A 8 13.52 -6.17 -23.63
CA TRP A 8 13.91 -7.09 -22.55
C TRP A 8 13.71 -6.46 -21.16
N THR A 9 14.09 -5.19 -20.98
CA THR A 9 13.88 -4.46 -19.73
C THR A 9 12.42 -4.07 -19.50
N GLU A 10 11.70 -3.69 -20.55
CA GLU A 10 10.26 -3.38 -20.48
C GLU A 10 9.44 -4.61 -20.07
N ASN A 11 9.74 -5.79 -20.64
CA ASN A 11 9.04 -7.03 -20.30
C ASN A 11 9.36 -7.53 -18.89
N PHE A 12 10.57 -7.28 -18.38
CA PHE A 12 10.94 -7.64 -17.01
C PHE A 12 10.27 -6.72 -15.99
N ALA A 13 10.20 -5.41 -16.27
CA ALA A 13 9.48 -4.46 -15.44
C ALA A 13 7.97 -4.73 -15.43
N LEU A 14 7.37 -5.05 -16.59
CA LEU A 14 5.96 -5.46 -16.70
C LEU A 14 5.70 -6.80 -16.02
N GLY A 15 6.61 -7.77 -16.13
CA GLY A 15 6.53 -9.05 -15.44
C GLY A 15 6.66 -8.94 -13.92
N GLY A 16 7.55 -8.07 -13.45
CA GLY A 16 7.72 -7.75 -12.02
C GLY A 16 6.49 -7.05 -11.43
N ALA A 17 5.91 -6.09 -12.16
CA ALA A 17 4.68 -5.42 -11.75
C ALA A 17 3.48 -6.39 -11.68
N ALA A 18 3.36 -7.33 -12.62
CA ALA A 18 2.31 -8.36 -12.60
C ALA A 18 2.48 -9.36 -11.45
N LEU A 19 3.72 -9.74 -11.11
CA LEU A 19 4.01 -10.60 -9.96
C LEU A 19 3.73 -9.88 -8.62
N ALA A 20 4.06 -8.59 -8.53
CA ALA A 20 3.79 -7.75 -7.37
C ALA A 20 2.29 -7.57 -7.10
N ALA A 21 1.51 -7.35 -8.16
CA ALA A 21 0.05 -7.31 -8.06
C ALA A 21 -0.52 -8.64 -7.58
N ALA A 22 0.02 -9.78 -8.01
CA ALA A 22 -0.44 -11.11 -7.57
C ALA A 22 -0.16 -11.39 -6.08
N LEU A 23 0.93 -10.86 -5.53
CA LEU A 23 1.28 -11.03 -4.10
C LEU A 23 0.33 -10.25 -3.17
N CYS A 24 -0.16 -9.08 -3.60
CA CYS A 24 -1.06 -8.25 -2.80
C CYS A 24 -2.54 -8.34 -3.26
N ALA A 25 -2.84 -9.02 -4.37
CA ALA A 25 -4.21 -9.36 -4.80
C ALA A 25 -4.84 -10.53 -4.01
N GLY A 26 -4.12 -11.12 -3.05
CA GLY A 26 -4.69 -12.03 -2.05
C GLY A 26 -5.67 -11.37 -1.07
N VAL A 27 -5.97 -10.07 -1.23
CA VAL A 27 -6.91 -9.31 -0.41
C VAL A 27 -8.36 -9.60 -0.84
N PHE A 28 -8.80 -10.84 -0.64
CA PHE A 28 -10.18 -11.09 -0.23
C PHE A 28 -10.15 -11.35 1.27
N GLY A 29 -10.39 -10.28 2.05
CA GLY A 29 -10.57 -10.35 3.49
C GLY A 29 -9.32 -9.98 4.27
N ILE A 30 -9.19 -8.69 4.60
CA ILE A 30 -8.85 -8.31 5.98
C ILE A 30 -9.63 -9.29 6.87
N GLY A 31 -8.89 -10.21 7.52
CA GLY A 31 -9.43 -11.42 8.13
C GLY A 31 -10.71 -11.10 8.88
N GLY A 32 -11.80 -11.78 8.51
CA GLY A 32 -13.17 -11.34 8.80
C GLY A 32 -13.39 -10.93 10.24
N VAL A 33 -13.36 -9.63 10.50
CA VAL A 33 -14.14 -9.04 11.58
C VAL A 33 -15.56 -9.53 11.31
N LYS A 34 -16.15 -10.30 12.22
CA LYS A 34 -17.58 -10.60 12.16
C LYS A 34 -18.29 -9.26 12.29
N ALA A 35 -18.55 -8.62 11.15
CA ALA A 35 -19.08 -7.27 11.09
C ALA A 35 -20.44 -7.29 11.77
N SER A 36 -20.49 -6.81 13.01
CA SER A 36 -21.73 -6.37 13.60
C SER A 36 -22.28 -5.23 12.73
N MET A 37 -23.60 -5.03 12.71
CA MET A 37 -24.21 -3.97 11.91
C MET A 37 -23.58 -2.59 12.16
N LEU A 38 -22.98 -2.38 13.34
CA LEU A 38 -22.27 -1.15 13.72
C LEU A 38 -20.93 -1.01 12.99
N ALA A 39 -20.15 -2.09 12.84
CA ALA A 39 -18.85 -2.06 12.16
C ALA A 39 -18.94 -2.03 10.62
N ALA A 40 -20.12 -2.28 10.03
CA ALA A 40 -20.29 -2.40 8.59
C ALA A 40 -19.89 -1.15 7.79
N LYS A 41 -20.11 0.05 8.34
CA LYS A 41 -19.82 1.32 7.64
C LYS A 41 -18.32 1.57 7.40
N PRO A 42 -17.46 1.63 8.44
CA PRO A 42 -16.02 1.81 8.23
C PRO A 42 -15.39 0.67 7.43
N THR A 43 -15.82 -0.57 7.61
CA THR A 43 -15.36 -1.71 6.79
C THR A 43 -15.72 -1.52 5.32
N ALA A 44 -16.97 -1.18 5.01
CA ALA A 44 -17.41 -0.94 3.63
C ALA A 44 -16.70 0.26 3.01
N TYR A 45 -16.48 1.34 3.76
CA TYR A 45 -15.72 2.51 3.29
C TYR A 45 -14.29 2.12 2.92
N TYR A 46 -13.60 1.37 3.78
CA TYR A 46 -12.26 0.88 3.49
C TYR A 46 -12.23 0.04 2.19
N GLU A 47 -13.12 -0.94 2.07
CA GLU A 47 -13.18 -1.84 0.91
C GLU A 47 -13.46 -1.09 -0.40
N GLN A 48 -14.34 -0.09 -0.37
CA GLN A 48 -14.77 0.63 -1.57
C GLN A 48 -13.83 1.78 -1.95
N SER A 49 -13.15 2.40 -0.98
CA SER A 49 -12.50 3.70 -1.16
C SER A 49 -11.02 3.74 -0.79
N MET A 50 -10.46 2.67 -0.23
CA MET A 50 -9.06 2.66 0.23
C MET A 50 -8.28 1.40 -0.15
N ALA A 51 -8.93 0.23 -0.15
CA ALA A 51 -8.24 -1.05 -0.33
C ALA A 51 -7.45 -1.12 -1.64
N SER A 52 -8.05 -0.69 -2.75
CA SER A 52 -7.39 -0.68 -4.06
C SER A 52 -6.22 0.31 -4.11
N ASP A 53 -6.34 1.46 -3.44
CA ASP A 53 -5.28 2.46 -3.39
C ASP A 53 -4.07 1.99 -2.58
N PHE A 54 -4.29 1.27 -1.47
CA PHE A 54 -3.21 0.62 -0.74
C PHE A 54 -2.49 -0.42 -1.61
N THR A 55 -3.22 -1.30 -2.30
CA THR A 55 -2.62 -2.32 -3.19
C THR A 55 -1.84 -1.67 -4.34
N ALA A 56 -2.37 -0.60 -4.93
CA ALA A 56 -1.68 0.14 -5.98
C ALA A 56 -0.39 0.79 -5.45
N ARG A 57 -0.42 1.38 -4.24
CA ARG A 57 0.76 1.93 -3.58
C ARG A 57 1.82 0.86 -3.32
N GLU A 58 1.44 -0.30 -2.82
CA GLU A 58 2.34 -1.45 -2.57
C GLU A 58 3.00 -1.94 -3.87
N THR A 59 2.21 -2.05 -4.94
CA THR A 59 2.71 -2.46 -6.28
C THR A 59 3.71 -1.44 -6.83
N ALA A 60 3.42 -0.15 -6.67
CA ALA A 60 4.31 0.92 -7.08
C ALA A 60 5.62 0.92 -6.28
N ALA A 61 5.54 0.74 -4.95
CA ALA A 61 6.71 0.58 -4.08
C ALA A 61 7.58 -0.61 -4.49
N GLN A 62 6.96 -1.76 -4.75
CA GLN A 62 7.67 -2.96 -5.20
C GLN A 62 8.40 -2.74 -6.53
N THR A 63 7.80 -1.99 -7.45
CA THR A 63 8.44 -1.63 -8.72
C THR A 63 9.71 -0.80 -8.48
N ILE A 64 9.66 0.20 -7.60
CA ILE A 64 10.82 1.02 -7.23
C ILE A 64 11.91 0.15 -6.61
N VAL A 65 11.55 -0.75 -5.70
CA VAL A 65 12.48 -1.69 -5.07
C VAL A 65 13.19 -2.56 -6.12
N THR A 66 12.45 -3.16 -7.06
CA THR A 66 13.03 -4.00 -8.11
C THR A 66 13.98 -3.23 -9.04
N LEU A 67 13.66 -1.97 -9.35
CA LEU A 67 14.55 -1.10 -10.11
C LEU A 67 15.83 -0.80 -9.32
N ALA A 68 15.70 -0.47 -8.03
CA ALA A 68 16.86 -0.20 -7.18
C ALA A 68 17.76 -1.43 -7.04
N GLU A 69 17.20 -2.64 -6.90
CA GLU A 69 17.97 -3.89 -6.91
C GLU A 69 18.78 -4.07 -8.20
N SER A 70 18.17 -3.77 -9.34
CA SER A 70 18.81 -3.90 -10.66
C SER A 70 19.95 -2.90 -10.86
N SER A 71 19.83 -1.71 -10.24
CA SER A 71 20.78 -0.60 -10.38
C SER A 71 21.83 -0.56 -9.25
N GLY A 72 21.85 -1.56 -8.35
CA GLY A 72 22.83 -1.67 -7.26
C GLY A 72 22.57 -0.74 -6.07
N GLY A 73 21.29 -0.43 -5.80
CA GLY A 73 20.85 0.41 -4.70
C GLY A 73 21.22 -0.15 -3.32
N ASP A 74 21.07 0.71 -2.29
CA ASP A 74 21.44 0.38 -0.91
C ASP A 74 20.68 -0.83 -0.38
N ALA A 75 21.41 -1.88 0.01
CA ALA A 75 20.84 -3.15 0.45
C ALA A 75 20.00 -3.03 1.74
N ALA A 76 20.33 -2.10 2.64
CA ALA A 76 19.57 -1.89 3.87
C ALA A 76 18.23 -1.20 3.57
N LEU A 77 18.22 -0.21 2.68
CA LEU A 77 17.00 0.43 2.22
C LEU A 77 16.09 -0.53 1.44
N ILE A 78 16.68 -1.40 0.60
CA ILE A 78 15.95 -2.46 -0.12
C ILE A 78 15.28 -3.42 0.88
N ALA A 79 16.03 -3.90 1.88
CA ALA A 79 15.49 -4.79 2.91
C ALA A 79 14.35 -4.11 3.70
N GLN A 80 14.55 -2.85 4.11
CA GLN A 80 13.53 -2.10 4.86
C GLN A 80 12.25 -1.90 4.04
N ALA A 81 12.38 -1.52 2.76
CA ALA A 81 11.22 -1.36 1.88
C ALA A 81 10.48 -2.68 1.68
N LYS A 82 11.20 -3.78 1.41
CA LYS A 82 10.60 -5.12 1.26
C LYS A 82 9.85 -5.57 2.51
N THR A 83 10.47 -5.45 3.68
CA THR A 83 9.82 -5.81 4.95
C THR A 83 8.53 -5.02 5.17
N GLY A 84 8.52 -3.71 4.88
CA GLY A 84 7.30 -2.93 5.03
C GLY A 84 6.22 -3.25 3.98
N ILE A 85 6.60 -3.60 2.74
CA ILE A 85 5.65 -4.12 1.72
C ILE A 85 5.04 -5.45 2.21
N GLU A 86 5.88 -6.38 2.67
CA GLU A 86 5.44 -7.69 3.18
C GLU A 86 4.50 -7.55 4.37
N GLN A 87 4.85 -6.70 5.34
CA GLN A 87 3.98 -6.41 6.49
C GLN A 87 2.67 -5.76 6.07
N SER A 88 2.70 -4.87 5.07
CA SER A 88 1.50 -4.20 4.56
C SER A 88 0.59 -5.18 3.80
N CYS A 89 1.14 -6.11 3.03
CA CYS A 89 0.34 -7.13 2.34
C CYS A 89 -0.13 -8.26 3.30
N ALA A 90 0.57 -8.50 4.41
CA ALA A 90 0.18 -9.44 5.46
C ALA A 90 -0.77 -8.85 6.52
N ALA A 91 -0.98 -7.53 6.51
CA ALA A 91 -1.81 -6.83 7.47
C ALA A 91 -3.25 -7.37 7.50
N GLN A 92 -3.76 -7.62 8.71
CA GLN A 92 -5.09 -8.16 8.93
C GLN A 92 -6.09 -7.09 9.31
N THR A 93 -5.67 -5.85 9.53
CA THR A 93 -6.54 -4.70 9.79
C THR A 93 -6.17 -3.49 8.92
N PRO A 94 -7.10 -2.56 8.67
CA PRO A 94 -6.78 -1.33 7.94
C PRO A 94 -5.69 -0.48 8.65
N ALA A 95 -5.68 -0.48 9.99
CA ALA A 95 -4.68 0.22 10.79
C ALA A 95 -3.29 -0.42 10.70
N GLU A 96 -3.19 -1.75 10.69
CA GLU A 96 -1.93 -2.45 10.44
C GLU A 96 -1.37 -2.15 9.05
N LYS A 97 -2.23 -2.18 8.03
CA LYS A 97 -1.86 -1.89 6.64
C LYS A 97 -1.33 -0.46 6.51
N TYR A 98 -2.01 0.49 7.14
CA TYR A 98 -1.55 1.88 7.20
C TYR A 98 -0.18 2.02 7.88
N ARG A 99 0.01 1.44 9.07
CA ARG A 99 1.27 1.51 9.81
C ARG A 99 2.43 0.92 9.02
N ALA A 100 2.28 -0.29 8.49
CA ALA A 100 3.29 -0.94 7.68
C ALA A 100 3.60 -0.12 6.40
N GLY A 101 2.56 0.35 5.71
CA GLY A 101 2.67 1.21 4.55
C GLY A 101 3.40 2.52 4.82
N ASN A 102 3.21 3.12 5.98
CA ASN A 102 3.94 4.33 6.39
C ASN A 102 5.39 4.04 6.75
N ALA A 103 5.68 2.93 7.43
CA ALA A 103 7.02 2.55 7.82
C ALA A 103 7.97 2.36 6.62
N MET A 104 7.48 1.86 5.48
CA MET A 104 8.29 1.73 4.25
C MET A 104 8.48 3.03 3.46
N LYS A 105 7.71 4.09 3.72
CA LYS A 105 7.63 5.27 2.83
C LYS A 105 8.99 5.92 2.59
N LEU A 106 9.74 6.16 3.68
CA LEU A 106 11.05 6.79 3.60
C LEU A 106 12.05 5.94 2.82
N ALA A 107 12.04 4.61 3.04
CA ALA A 107 12.93 3.71 2.32
C ALA A 107 12.64 3.73 0.82
N VAL A 108 11.36 3.64 0.41
CA VAL A 108 10.95 3.72 -1.00
C VAL A 108 11.34 5.06 -1.64
N GLU A 109 11.18 6.17 -0.91
CA GLU A 109 11.58 7.50 -1.38
C GLU A 109 13.10 7.59 -1.60
N LEU A 110 13.90 7.13 -0.64
CA LEU A 110 15.36 7.13 -0.77
C LEU A 110 15.83 6.20 -1.89
N LEU A 111 15.19 5.04 -2.06
CA LEU A 111 15.48 4.13 -3.17
C LEU A 111 15.19 4.79 -4.52
N TYR A 112 14.04 5.44 -4.68
CA TYR A 112 13.72 6.18 -5.91
C TYR A 112 14.76 7.28 -6.18
N GLN A 113 15.15 8.05 -5.17
CA GLN A 113 16.15 9.12 -5.31
C GLN A 113 17.54 8.57 -5.67
N SER A 114 17.87 7.35 -5.23
CA SER A 114 19.15 6.67 -5.52
C SER A 114 19.27 6.11 -6.93
N LEU A 115 18.15 6.00 -7.67
CA LEU A 115 18.18 5.51 -9.05
C LEU A 115 18.99 6.46 -9.95
N PRO A 116 19.67 5.92 -10.99
CA PRO A 116 20.33 6.74 -11.99
C PRO A 116 19.36 7.76 -12.60
N GLU A 117 19.80 9.01 -12.80
CA GLU A 117 18.96 10.09 -13.34
C GLU A 117 18.30 9.71 -14.68
N SER A 118 19.04 9.00 -15.54
CA SER A 118 18.55 8.49 -16.83
C SER A 118 17.40 7.48 -16.73
N GLU A 119 17.25 6.82 -15.57
CA GLU A 119 16.15 5.90 -15.29
C GLU A 119 15.05 6.60 -14.50
N ARG A 120 15.43 7.39 -13.49
CA ARG A 120 14.53 8.10 -12.57
C ARG A 120 13.68 9.16 -13.28
N ASP A 121 14.32 10.02 -14.08
CA ASP A 121 13.72 11.26 -14.58
C ASP A 121 13.32 11.18 -16.07
N ALA A 122 13.64 10.07 -16.74
CA ALA A 122 13.22 9.85 -18.11
C ALA A 122 11.70 9.79 -18.22
N LYS A 123 11.12 10.65 -19.07
CA LYS A 123 9.68 10.75 -19.25
C LYS A 123 9.08 9.41 -19.69
N GLY A 124 8.13 8.90 -18.92
CA GLY A 124 7.46 7.62 -19.15
C GLY A 124 8.28 6.40 -18.74
N SER A 125 9.38 6.59 -18.00
CA SER A 125 10.13 5.46 -17.45
C SER A 125 9.32 4.70 -16.40
N ALA A 126 9.68 3.43 -16.19
CA ALA A 126 9.09 2.63 -15.12
C ALA A 126 9.28 3.29 -13.74
N ALA A 127 10.44 3.90 -13.48
CA ALA A 127 10.71 4.59 -12.23
C ALA A 127 9.79 5.80 -12.04
N GLN A 128 9.65 6.65 -13.06
CA GLN A 128 8.81 7.84 -12.99
C GLN A 128 7.33 7.47 -12.79
N MET A 129 6.84 6.48 -13.54
CA MET A 129 5.45 6.01 -13.43
C MET A 129 5.19 5.40 -12.05
N ALA A 130 6.08 4.54 -11.56
CA ALA A 130 5.94 3.95 -10.24
C ALA A 130 6.00 5.00 -9.13
N TRP A 131 6.89 5.99 -9.23
CA TRP A 131 6.95 7.08 -8.26
C TRP A 131 5.71 7.96 -8.27
N SER A 132 5.21 8.30 -9.46
CA SER A 132 3.98 9.08 -9.61
C SER A 132 2.78 8.35 -9.02
N GLU A 133 2.66 7.04 -9.27
CA GLU A 133 1.61 6.22 -8.70
C GLU A 133 1.76 6.11 -7.18
N PHE A 134 2.95 5.82 -6.67
CA PHE A 134 3.22 5.70 -5.23
C PHE A 134 2.86 6.99 -4.47
N THR A 135 3.30 8.14 -4.97
CA THR A 135 3.01 9.45 -4.37
C THR A 135 1.54 9.82 -4.50
N SER A 136 0.92 9.58 -5.66
CA SER A 136 -0.51 9.79 -5.89
C SER A 136 -1.37 8.98 -4.92
N ARG A 137 -1.13 7.67 -4.80
CA ARG A 137 -1.88 6.81 -3.86
C ARG A 137 -1.63 7.19 -2.41
N THR A 138 -0.40 7.58 -2.06
CA THR A 138 -0.11 8.13 -0.72
C THR A 138 -0.96 9.37 -0.43
N SER A 139 -1.10 10.27 -1.40
CA SER A 139 -1.94 11.45 -1.28
C SER A 139 -3.43 11.11 -1.21
N ILE A 140 -3.94 10.21 -2.05
CA ILE A 140 -5.35 9.78 -2.01
C ILE A 140 -5.67 9.21 -0.63
N LEU A 141 -4.85 8.28 -0.13
CA LEU A 141 -5.02 7.68 1.18
C LEU A 141 -5.00 8.73 2.30
N SER A 142 -4.11 9.73 2.24
CA SER A 142 -4.08 10.78 3.28
C SER A 142 -5.37 11.62 3.33
N HIS A 143 -6.13 11.70 2.24
CA HIS A 143 -7.44 12.35 2.22
C HIS A 143 -8.58 11.42 2.67
N SER A 144 -8.48 10.11 2.43
CA SER A 144 -9.51 9.13 2.84
C SER A 144 -9.42 8.74 4.32
N ILE A 145 -8.23 8.79 4.92
CA ILE A 145 -7.99 8.39 6.32
C ILE A 145 -8.83 9.16 7.33
N PRO A 146 -8.95 10.50 7.28
CA PRO A 146 -9.79 11.24 8.23
C PRO A 146 -11.25 10.79 8.24
N GLU A 147 -11.81 10.46 7.07
CA GLU A 147 -13.19 9.98 6.97
C GLU A 147 -13.34 8.56 7.53
N TYR A 148 -12.40 7.66 7.22
CA TYR A 148 -12.35 6.33 7.85
C TYR A 148 -12.29 6.44 9.38
N ASN A 149 -11.37 7.26 9.92
CA ASN A 149 -11.21 7.44 11.36
C ASN A 149 -12.49 8.04 11.99
N ALA A 150 -13.16 8.98 11.32
CA ALA A 150 -14.43 9.53 11.80
C ALA A 150 -15.53 8.46 11.88
N LEU A 151 -15.58 7.52 10.93
CA LEU A 151 -16.51 6.38 10.97
C LEU A 151 -16.16 5.42 12.10
N VAL A 152 -14.88 5.13 12.32
CA VAL A 152 -14.42 4.31 13.45
C VAL A 152 -14.81 4.94 14.78
N GLN A 153 -14.61 6.24 14.96
CA GLN A 153 -14.99 6.99 16.17
C GLN A 153 -16.50 6.96 16.42
N GLN A 154 -17.33 7.06 15.38
CA GLN A 154 -18.79 6.92 15.52
C GLN A 154 -19.17 5.54 16.05
N VAL A 155 -18.54 4.49 15.54
CA VAL A 155 -18.78 3.11 15.97
C VAL A 155 -18.32 2.89 17.41
N GLN A 156 -17.12 3.37 17.76
CA GLN A 156 -16.59 3.29 19.12
C GLN A 156 -17.49 4.06 20.11
N SER A 157 -17.97 5.24 19.74
CA SER A 157 -18.89 6.05 20.56
C SER A 157 -20.22 5.33 20.78
N ALA A 158 -20.81 4.76 19.72
CA ALA A 158 -22.06 3.99 19.81
C ALA A 158 -21.90 2.70 20.64
N ALA A 159 -20.69 2.17 20.73
CA ALA A 159 -20.37 0.98 21.51
C ALA A 159 -19.91 1.29 22.95
N ALA A 160 -19.79 2.56 23.35
CA ALA A 160 -19.26 2.93 24.65
C ALA A 160 -20.16 2.49 25.81
N ASP A 161 -21.49 2.47 25.60
CA ASP A 161 -22.52 2.20 26.61
C ASP A 161 -23.38 0.96 26.30
N PHE A 162 -24.15 0.48 27.28
CA PHE A 162 -25.10 -0.62 27.11
C PHE A 162 -26.34 -0.18 26.29
N PRO A 163 -26.87 -1.00 25.35
CA PRO A 163 -26.42 -2.36 25.00
C PRO A 163 -25.34 -2.40 23.91
N GLY A 164 -24.83 -1.26 23.43
CA GLY A 164 -23.83 -1.16 22.36
C GLY A 164 -22.59 -2.03 22.57
N ARG A 165 -22.08 -2.13 23.80
CA ARG A 165 -20.97 -3.03 24.18
C ARG A 165 -21.21 -4.51 23.88
N LEU A 166 -22.46 -4.97 23.80
CA LEU A 166 -22.78 -6.38 23.49
C LEU A 166 -22.57 -6.73 22.01
N PHE A 167 -22.52 -5.72 21.14
CA PHE A 167 -22.54 -5.91 19.69
C PHE A 167 -21.18 -5.70 19.03
N ILE A 168 -20.13 -5.32 19.76
CA ILE A 168 -18.78 -5.17 19.20
C ILE A 168 -17.83 -6.16 19.89
N GLN A 169 -17.44 -7.20 19.17
CA GLN A 169 -16.54 -8.25 19.67
C GLN A 169 -15.07 -7.97 19.36
N GLU A 170 -14.77 -7.18 18.32
CA GLU A 170 -13.43 -6.70 17.99
C GLU A 170 -13.46 -5.19 17.75
N PRO A 171 -12.59 -4.41 18.43
CA PRO A 171 -12.54 -2.98 18.24
C PRO A 171 -11.93 -2.63 16.87
N LEU A 172 -12.62 -1.80 16.10
CA LEU A 172 -12.04 -1.15 14.94
C LEU A 172 -11.00 -0.13 15.41
N GLU A 173 -9.86 -0.11 14.74
CA GLU A 173 -8.75 0.80 15.04
C GLU A 173 -8.69 1.96 14.05
N GLU A 174 -8.42 3.15 14.57
CA GLU A 174 -8.08 4.31 13.74
C GLU A 174 -6.71 4.10 13.07
N MET A 175 -6.53 4.68 11.88
CA MET A 175 -5.24 4.79 11.22
C MET A 175 -4.51 6.04 11.72
N GLN A 176 -3.47 5.85 12.54
CA GLN A 176 -2.64 6.91 13.15
C GLN A 176 -1.16 6.73 12.82
#